data_AF-A0A8T0C4P9-F1
#
_entry.id   AF-A0A8T0C4P9-F1
#
_cell.length_a   1.000
_cell.length_b   1.000
_cell.length_c   1.000
_cell.angle_alpha   90.00
_cell.angle_beta   90.00
_cell.angle_gamma   90.00
#
_symmetry.space_group_name_H-M   'P 1'
#
loop_
_entity.id
_entity.type
_entity.pdbx_description
1 polymer ?
#
loop_
_entity_poly.entity_id
_entity_poly.type
_entity_poly.pdbx_seq_one_letter_code
_entity_poly.pdbx_strand_id
1 'polypeptide(L)'
;MIAPGSDTVIPPVPAQYESDERYRERIRLALEGFSTAGPAGAYVFHAMKASPKVRDVYVSAPEFERATVADGTATSAFVLNCTSDAGLSEPMPGDVAVTILSDEGSGLASDALLNTVQTYLNQDEIRPLTDRVRVKPALIRSFTINARLYVYPGMDSNAIKQLAIDTTSDWLSEHRKLGHDISLSALYAVLHREGVQRVELLEPQWDITVGQDEAAYCTSIAVDIGGEHV
;
A
#
# COMPACT_ATOMS: atom_id res chain seq x y z
N MET A 1 3.24 5.85 18.70
CA MET A 1 3.83 7.21 18.64
C MET A 1 4.80 7.22 17.47
N ILE A 2 4.62 8.16 16.53
CA ILE A 2 5.46 8.31 15.32
C ILE A 2 6.66 9.23 15.62
N ALA A 3 6.41 10.36 16.26
CA ALA A 3 7.45 11.31 16.67
C ALA A 3 7.14 11.89 18.06
N PRO A 4 8.13 12.02 18.95
CA PRO A 4 7.93 12.70 20.22
C PRO A 4 7.67 14.19 19.99
N GLY A 5 6.85 14.79 20.85
CA GLY A 5 6.66 16.24 20.89
C GLY A 5 7.88 16.96 21.45
N SER A 6 7.96 18.26 21.21
CA SER A 6 9.00 19.12 21.77
C SER A 6 8.42 20.42 22.30
N ASP A 7 8.52 20.60 23.62
CA ASP A 7 8.07 21.80 24.34
C ASP A 7 9.14 22.90 24.36
N THR A 8 10.35 22.62 23.84
CA THR A 8 11.47 23.58 23.82
C THR A 8 11.49 24.47 22.58
N VAL A 9 10.70 24.14 21.57
CA VAL A 9 10.53 24.94 20.34
C VAL A 9 9.31 25.85 20.50
N ILE A 10 9.37 27.08 20.00
CA ILE A 10 8.24 28.04 20.02
C ILE A 10 7.74 28.24 18.59
N PRO A 11 6.47 27.91 18.27
CA PRO A 11 5.47 27.29 19.14
C PRO A 11 5.78 25.81 19.46
N PRO A 12 5.28 25.28 20.61
CA PRO A 12 5.48 23.88 20.99
C PRO A 12 4.99 22.92 19.91
N VAL A 13 5.77 21.89 19.62
CA VAL A 13 5.43 20.87 18.64
C VAL A 13 4.78 19.69 19.37
N PRO A 14 3.48 19.39 19.15
CA PRO A 14 2.82 18.27 19.81
C PRO A 14 3.38 16.93 19.33
N ALA A 15 3.28 15.90 20.17
CA ALA A 15 3.65 14.54 19.79
C ALA A 15 2.73 14.01 18.68
N GLN A 16 3.33 13.29 17.72
CA GLN A 16 2.61 12.69 16.60
C GLN A 16 2.31 11.23 16.90
N TYR A 17 1.04 10.85 16.78
CA TYR A 17 0.56 9.49 17.00
C TYR A 17 0.13 8.82 15.70
N GLU A 18 -0.08 7.52 15.75
CA GLU A 18 -0.68 6.78 14.64
C GLU A 18 -2.16 7.18 14.44
N SER A 19 -2.69 6.96 13.23
CA SER A 19 -4.10 7.21 12.94
C SER A 19 -5.02 6.18 13.60
N ASP A 20 -6.27 6.58 13.85
CA ASP A 20 -7.29 5.71 14.45
C ASP A 20 -7.57 4.46 13.60
N GLU A 21 -7.55 4.59 12.27
CA GLU A 21 -7.76 3.45 11.38
C GLU A 21 -6.63 2.43 11.51
N ARG A 22 -5.37 2.88 11.51
CA ARG A 22 -4.21 2.00 11.72
C ARG A 22 -4.26 1.31 13.09
N TYR A 23 -4.64 2.06 14.12
CA TYR A 23 -4.79 1.52 15.47
C TYR A 23 -5.88 0.43 15.52
N ARG A 24 -7.01 0.66 14.84
CA ARG A 24 -8.12 -0.28 14.71
C ARG A 24 -7.72 -1.54 13.95
N GLU A 25 -7.01 -1.42 12.84
CA GLU A 25 -6.50 -2.56 12.07
C GLU A 25 -5.59 -3.44 12.93
N ARG A 26 -4.66 -2.84 13.70
CA ARG A 26 -3.79 -3.60 14.60
C ARG A 26 -4.56 -4.34 15.71
N ILE A 27 -5.63 -3.76 16.24
CA ILE A 27 -6.49 -4.44 17.23
C ILE A 27 -7.16 -5.66 16.61
N ARG A 28 -7.68 -5.54 15.39
CA ARG A 28 -8.30 -6.68 14.68
C ARG A 28 -7.30 -7.81 14.45
N LEU A 29 -6.07 -7.47 14.09
CA LEU A 29 -4.98 -8.42 13.84
C LEU A 29 -4.32 -8.96 15.11
N ALA A 30 -4.65 -8.44 16.30
CA ALA A 30 -3.96 -8.82 17.54
C ALA A 30 -4.05 -10.32 17.84
N LEU A 31 -5.14 -10.98 17.42
CA LEU A 31 -5.31 -12.41 17.64
C LEU A 31 -4.40 -13.25 16.73
N GLU A 32 -4.11 -12.78 15.52
CA GLU A 32 -3.18 -13.44 14.58
C GLU A 32 -1.76 -13.47 15.15
N GLY A 33 -1.37 -12.44 15.91
CA GLY A 33 -0.05 -12.34 16.55
C GLY A 33 0.21 -13.37 17.67
N PHE A 34 -0.78 -14.17 18.09
CA PHE A 34 -0.54 -15.28 19.01
C PHE A 34 -0.04 -16.54 18.31
N SER A 35 -0.17 -16.61 16.98
CA SER A 35 0.25 -17.78 16.23
C SER A 35 1.75 -17.75 15.95
N THR A 36 2.45 -18.78 16.40
CA THR A 36 3.87 -19.03 16.12
C THR A 36 4.08 -19.97 14.93
N ALA A 37 3.00 -20.40 14.27
CA ALA A 37 3.03 -21.30 13.12
C ALA A 37 3.17 -20.58 11.76
N GLY A 38 3.45 -19.27 11.77
CA GLY A 38 3.71 -18.49 10.56
C GLY A 38 2.51 -18.26 9.62
N PRO A 39 1.26 -18.06 10.09
CA PRO A 39 0.20 -17.64 9.18
C PRO A 39 0.48 -16.23 8.64
N ALA A 40 -0.05 -15.92 7.45
CA ALA A 40 0.13 -14.59 6.84
C ALA A 40 -0.28 -13.45 7.78
N GLY A 41 -1.39 -13.61 8.52
CA GLY A 41 -1.88 -12.62 9.47
C GLY A 41 -0.90 -12.31 10.61
N ALA A 42 -0.13 -13.31 11.08
CA ALA A 42 0.88 -13.11 12.12
C ALA A 42 2.01 -12.21 11.61
N TYR A 43 2.52 -12.48 10.40
CA TYR A 43 3.55 -11.65 9.78
C TYR A 43 3.07 -10.22 9.54
N VAL A 44 1.84 -10.03 9.06
CA VAL A 44 1.22 -8.70 8.91
C VAL A 44 1.19 -7.96 10.26
N PHE A 45 0.67 -8.61 11.31
CA PHE A 45 0.61 -8.01 12.64
C PHE A 45 1.99 -7.62 13.17
N HIS A 46 2.97 -8.53 13.11
CA HIS A 46 4.31 -8.28 13.61
C HIS A 46 5.03 -7.19 12.79
N ALA A 47 4.85 -7.15 11.47
CA ALA A 47 5.41 -6.10 10.63
C ALA A 47 4.80 -4.71 10.96
N MET A 48 3.48 -4.61 11.14
CA MET A 48 2.84 -3.37 11.59
C MET A 48 3.25 -2.96 13.00
N LYS A 49 3.55 -3.92 13.88
CA LYS A 49 4.02 -3.67 15.25
C LYS A 49 5.48 -3.21 15.28
N ALA A 50 6.31 -3.65 14.34
CA ALA A 50 7.74 -3.33 14.28
C ALA A 50 8.00 -1.82 14.16
N SER A 51 7.17 -1.09 13.40
CA SER A 51 7.33 0.35 13.22
C SER A 51 5.99 1.03 12.93
N PRO A 52 5.71 2.21 13.51
CA PRO A 52 4.50 2.98 13.22
C PRO A 52 4.49 3.57 11.81
N LYS A 53 5.64 3.57 11.11
CA LYS A 53 5.77 4.06 9.72
C LYS A 53 5.30 3.05 8.68
N VAL A 54 5.04 1.81 9.08
CA VAL A 54 4.42 0.80 8.22
C VAL A 54 2.94 1.10 8.13
N ARG A 55 2.49 1.37 6.91
CA ARG A 55 1.10 1.66 6.59
C ARG A 55 0.31 0.39 6.33
N ASP A 56 0.83 -0.46 5.45
CA ASP A 56 0.19 -1.70 5.02
C ASP A 56 1.25 -2.77 4.71
N VAL A 57 0.85 -4.04 4.77
CA VAL A 57 1.75 -5.19 4.62
C VAL A 57 1.06 -6.29 3.83
N TYR A 58 1.73 -6.77 2.79
CA TYR A 58 1.30 -7.95 2.05
C TYR A 58 2.32 -9.07 2.23
N VAL A 59 1.83 -10.30 2.47
CA VAL A 59 2.67 -11.47 2.73
C VAL A 59 2.36 -12.52 1.68
N SER A 60 3.40 -13.01 1.02
CA SER A 60 3.32 -14.09 0.04
C SER A 60 4.53 -15.01 0.16
N ALA A 61 4.48 -16.15 -0.52
CA ALA A 61 5.59 -17.09 -0.57
C ALA A 61 5.77 -17.55 -2.02
N PRO A 62 7.01 -17.87 -2.43
CA PRO A 62 7.24 -18.45 -3.74
C PRO A 62 6.64 -19.85 -3.82
N GLU A 63 6.13 -20.17 -5.00
CA GLU A 63 5.52 -21.46 -5.30
C GLU A 63 6.43 -22.27 -6.20
N PHE A 64 6.49 -23.58 -5.93
CA PHE A 64 7.35 -24.51 -6.64
C PHE A 64 6.59 -25.75 -7.05
N GLU A 65 6.86 -26.24 -8.26
CA GLU A 65 6.39 -27.53 -8.74
C GLU A 65 7.54 -28.46 -9.09
N ARG A 66 7.31 -29.76 -8.98
CA ARG A 66 8.32 -30.76 -9.34
C ARG A 66 8.45 -30.84 -10.86
N ALA A 67 9.64 -30.57 -11.38
CA ALA A 67 9.92 -30.70 -12.80
C ALA A 67 10.05 -32.18 -13.21
N THR A 68 9.54 -32.52 -14.39
CA THR A 68 9.80 -33.80 -15.05
C THR A 68 11.17 -33.75 -15.72
N VAL A 69 12.13 -34.55 -15.26
CA VAL A 69 13.45 -34.67 -15.88
C VAL A 69 13.46 -35.91 -16.78
N ALA A 70 13.69 -35.72 -18.07
CA ALA A 70 13.62 -36.79 -19.07
C ALA A 70 14.78 -37.80 -18.98
N ASP A 71 15.96 -37.35 -18.55
CA ASP A 71 17.15 -38.20 -18.41
C ASP A 71 17.32 -38.63 -16.94
N GLY A 72 17.02 -39.90 -16.67
CA GLY A 72 17.02 -40.54 -15.35
C GLY A 72 18.41 -40.72 -14.70
N THR A 73 19.33 -39.77 -14.86
CA THR A 73 20.69 -39.82 -14.31
C THR A 73 20.81 -39.28 -12.89
N ALA A 74 19.78 -38.61 -12.34
CA ALA A 74 19.75 -38.19 -10.95
C ALA A 74 18.84 -39.11 -10.12
N THR A 75 19.39 -40.20 -9.59
CA THR A 75 18.67 -41.12 -8.69
C THR A 75 18.47 -40.57 -7.28
N SER A 76 19.12 -39.47 -6.91
CA SER A 76 19.09 -38.88 -5.56
C SER A 76 18.70 -37.40 -5.50
N ALA A 77 18.22 -36.80 -6.59
CA ALA A 77 17.80 -35.40 -6.61
C ALA A 77 16.50 -35.22 -7.41
N PHE A 78 15.72 -34.20 -7.06
CA PHE A 78 14.59 -33.72 -7.85
C PHE A 78 14.79 -32.24 -8.14
N VAL A 79 14.33 -31.81 -9.31
CA VAL A 79 14.37 -30.40 -9.74
C VAL A 79 13.03 -29.75 -9.44
N LEU A 80 13.07 -28.53 -8.91
CA LEU A 80 11.89 -27.71 -8.68
C LEU A 80 11.88 -26.54 -9.67
N ASN A 81 10.76 -26.34 -10.35
CA ASN A 81 10.49 -25.14 -11.12
C ASN A 81 9.77 -24.13 -10.22
N CYS A 82 10.26 -22.89 -10.20
CA CYS A 82 9.57 -21.79 -9.54
C CYS A 82 8.43 -21.31 -10.44
N THR A 83 7.18 -21.45 -10.00
CA THR A 83 5.98 -21.00 -10.73
C THR A 83 5.58 -19.58 -10.36
N SER A 84 5.89 -19.15 -9.13
CA SER A 84 5.72 -17.79 -8.63
C SER A 84 6.90 -17.45 -7.72
N ASP A 85 7.57 -16.33 -7.94
CA ASP A 85 8.75 -15.91 -7.16
C ASP A 85 8.40 -15.03 -5.95
N ALA A 86 7.12 -14.66 -5.78
CA ALA A 86 6.65 -13.67 -4.81
C ALA A 86 7.43 -12.33 -4.89
N GLY A 87 7.98 -12.00 -6.07
CA GLY A 87 8.85 -10.86 -6.34
C GLY A 87 10.15 -10.86 -5.54
N LEU A 88 10.67 -12.03 -5.16
CA LEU A 88 11.99 -12.21 -4.56
C LEU A 88 13.03 -12.57 -5.62
N SER A 89 14.26 -12.08 -5.44
CA SER A 89 15.40 -12.58 -6.22
C SER A 89 15.83 -13.95 -5.70
N GLU A 90 16.02 -14.93 -6.60
CA GLU A 90 16.45 -16.29 -6.27
C GLU A 90 15.61 -16.94 -5.16
N PRO A 91 14.30 -17.15 -5.40
CA PRO A 91 13.40 -17.70 -4.40
C PRO A 91 13.80 -19.15 -4.06
N MET A 92 13.71 -19.50 -2.77
CA MET A 92 13.89 -20.86 -2.28
C MET A 92 12.65 -21.34 -1.51
N PRO A 93 12.39 -22.65 -1.48
CA PRO A 93 11.37 -23.21 -0.59
C PRO A 93 11.62 -22.77 0.88
N GLY A 94 10.56 -22.33 1.55
CA GLY A 94 10.63 -21.76 2.90
C GLY A 94 10.86 -20.24 2.95
N ASP A 95 11.03 -19.57 1.80
CA ASP A 95 11.01 -18.10 1.75
C ASP A 95 9.61 -17.55 2.07
N VAL A 96 9.58 -16.46 2.84
CA VAL A 96 8.37 -15.68 3.10
C VAL A 96 8.65 -14.24 2.66
N ALA A 97 7.99 -13.79 1.60
CA ALA A 97 8.10 -12.44 1.08
C ALA A 97 7.14 -11.51 1.84
N VAL A 98 7.70 -10.55 2.57
CA VAL A 98 6.93 -9.53 3.31
C VAL A 98 7.11 -8.18 2.61
N THR A 99 6.06 -7.72 1.94
CA THR A 99 6.04 -6.46 1.21
C THR A 99 5.55 -5.34 2.11
N ILE A 100 6.33 -4.25 2.20
CA ILE A 100 6.02 -3.12 3.08
C ILE A 100 5.63 -1.89 2.27
N LEU A 101 4.45 -1.36 2.57
CA LEU A 101 4.04 -0.02 2.18
C LEU A 101 4.33 0.96 3.33
N SER A 102 5.10 2.00 3.04
CA SER A 102 5.37 3.09 3.99
C SER A 102 4.20 4.06 4.06
N ASP A 103 4.01 4.71 5.20
CA ASP A 103 3.09 5.85 5.30
C ASP A 103 3.73 7.16 4.81
N GLU A 104 5.06 7.19 4.69
CA GLU A 104 5.83 8.37 4.31
C GLU A 104 5.93 8.54 2.79
N GLY A 105 5.89 9.79 2.32
CA GLY A 105 6.14 10.15 0.92
C GLY A 105 5.23 9.42 -0.08
N SER A 106 5.84 8.83 -1.11
CA SER A 106 5.14 8.07 -2.15
C SER A 106 4.63 6.69 -1.72
N GLY A 107 4.94 6.27 -0.49
CA GLY A 107 4.69 4.91 0.00
C GLY A 107 5.89 3.97 -0.15
N LEU A 108 6.96 4.41 -0.82
CA LEU A 108 8.19 3.62 -0.91
C LEU A 108 8.89 3.57 0.46
N ALA A 109 9.11 2.36 0.97
CA ALA A 109 9.82 2.15 2.23
C ALA A 109 11.34 2.39 2.07
N SER A 110 11.93 3.10 3.03
CA SER A 110 13.38 3.30 3.10
C SER A 110 14.10 2.05 3.61
N ASP A 111 15.37 1.87 3.24
CA ASP A 111 16.18 0.73 3.70
C ASP A 111 16.24 0.64 5.23
N ALA A 112 16.25 1.77 5.93
CA ALA A 112 16.21 1.80 7.40
C ALA A 112 14.91 1.18 7.95
N LEU A 113 13.77 1.49 7.34
CA LEU A 113 12.48 0.89 7.71
C LEU A 113 12.46 -0.62 7.40
N LEU A 114 12.88 -1.00 6.19
CA LEU A 114 12.96 -2.41 5.78
C LEU A 114 13.84 -3.22 6.74
N ASN A 115 15.03 -2.71 7.09
CA ASN A 115 15.94 -3.36 8.03
C ASN A 115 15.37 -3.46 9.45
N THR A 116 14.63 -2.45 9.91
CA THR A 116 13.95 -2.47 11.21
C THR A 116 12.92 -3.60 11.25
N VAL A 117 12.09 -3.70 10.22
CA VAL A 117 11.08 -4.76 10.15
C VAL A 117 11.72 -6.13 9.95
N GLN A 118 12.73 -6.25 9.10
CA GLN A 118 13.47 -7.50 8.87
C GLN A 118 14.11 -8.02 10.17
N THR A 119 14.71 -7.13 10.97
CA THR A 119 15.32 -7.49 12.26
C THR A 119 14.26 -7.93 13.26
N TYR A 120 13.12 -7.24 13.29
CA TYR A 120 12.00 -7.59 14.16
C TYR A 120 11.43 -8.96 13.82
N LEU A 121 11.09 -9.21 12.55
CA LEU A 121 10.49 -10.47 12.12
C LEU A 121 11.43 -11.68 12.26
N ASN A 122 12.74 -11.46 12.27
CA ASN A 122 13.73 -12.54 12.42
C ASN A 122 13.98 -12.97 13.87
N GLN A 123 13.31 -12.39 14.86
CA GLN A 123 13.41 -12.82 16.26
C GLN A 123 12.87 -14.25 16.44
N ASP A 124 13.51 -15.01 17.33
CA ASP A 124 13.23 -16.44 17.54
C ASP A 124 11.79 -16.75 17.97
N GLU A 125 11.11 -15.80 18.61
CA GLU A 125 9.72 -15.95 19.06
C GLU A 125 8.67 -15.62 17.97
N ILE A 126 9.09 -15.03 16.84
CA ILE A 126 8.16 -14.50 15.83
C ILE A 126 8.05 -15.42 14.63
N ARG A 127 9.17 -15.80 14.00
CA ARG A 127 9.15 -16.65 12.81
C ARG A 127 9.25 -18.13 13.19
N PRO A 128 8.56 -19.02 12.47
CA PRO A 128 8.86 -20.45 12.51
C PRO A 128 10.32 -20.72 12.13
N LEU A 129 10.85 -21.83 12.64
CA LEU A 129 12.25 -22.21 12.44
C LEU A 129 12.62 -22.35 10.95
N THR A 130 11.70 -22.88 10.14
CA THR A 130 11.90 -23.18 8.72
C THR A 130 11.77 -21.96 7.82
N ASP A 131 11.20 -20.87 8.33
CA ASP A 131 10.81 -19.76 7.48
C ASP A 131 11.96 -18.77 7.36
N ARG A 132 12.29 -18.43 6.12
CA ARG A 132 13.27 -17.41 5.76
C ARG A 132 12.53 -16.15 5.34
N VAL A 133 12.27 -15.28 6.32
CA VAL A 133 11.57 -14.02 6.08
C VAL A 133 12.45 -13.08 5.28
N ARG A 134 11.93 -12.57 4.16
CA ARG A 134 12.58 -11.61 3.28
C ARG A 134 11.66 -10.41 3.09
N VAL A 135 12.07 -9.28 3.67
CA VAL A 135 11.34 -8.02 3.61
C VAL A 135 11.72 -7.26 2.35
N LYS A 136 10.72 -6.78 1.60
CA LYS A 136 10.90 -5.98 0.39
C LYS A 136 9.98 -4.75 0.40
N PRO A 137 10.32 -3.66 -0.31
CA PRO A 137 9.42 -2.53 -0.46
C PRO A 137 8.28 -2.86 -1.43
N ALA A 138 7.15 -2.18 -1.27
CA ALA A 138 6.07 -2.19 -2.24
C ALA A 138 6.48 -1.53 -3.57
N LEU A 139 5.91 -2.02 -4.67
CA LEU A 139 6.04 -1.39 -5.97
C LEU A 139 5.02 -0.25 -6.10
N ILE A 140 5.50 0.96 -6.37
CA ILE A 140 4.64 2.13 -6.45
C ILE A 140 4.28 2.41 -7.90
N ARG A 141 3.01 2.25 -8.25
CA ARG A 141 2.46 2.63 -9.55
C ARG A 141 1.99 4.08 -9.49
N SER A 142 2.80 4.99 -10.04
CA SER A 142 2.46 6.40 -10.09
C SER A 142 1.45 6.71 -11.19
N PHE A 143 0.52 7.63 -10.91
CA PHE A 143 -0.41 8.15 -11.90
C PHE A 143 -0.78 9.61 -11.61
N THR A 144 -1.37 10.27 -12.60
CA THR A 144 -1.84 11.66 -12.54
C THR A 144 -3.34 11.72 -12.73
N ILE A 145 -3.98 12.70 -12.12
CA ILE A 145 -5.39 13.01 -12.33
C ILE A 145 -5.48 14.36 -13.03
N ASN A 146 -6.11 14.37 -14.19
CA ASN A 146 -6.48 15.58 -14.90
C ASN A 146 -7.98 15.54 -15.20
N ALA A 147 -8.74 16.45 -14.62
CA ALA A 147 -10.19 16.49 -14.76
C ALA A 147 -10.68 17.89 -15.13
N ARG A 148 -11.75 17.95 -15.90
CA ARG A 148 -12.50 19.17 -16.17
C ARG A 148 -13.89 19.08 -15.57
N LEU A 149 -14.24 20.04 -14.73
CA LEU A 149 -15.53 20.13 -14.06
C LEU A 149 -16.41 21.18 -14.74
N TYR A 150 -17.68 20.82 -14.93
CA TYR A 150 -18.74 21.73 -15.35
C TYR A 150 -19.68 21.93 -14.17
N VAL A 151 -19.87 23.19 -13.79
CA VAL A 151 -20.55 23.59 -12.55
C VAL A 151 -21.87 24.26 -12.90
N TYR A 152 -22.88 24.09 -12.04
CA TYR A 152 -24.15 24.79 -12.19
C TYR A 152 -23.98 26.31 -12.02
N PRO A 153 -24.74 27.13 -12.75
CA PRO A 153 -24.64 28.58 -12.69
C PRO A 153 -25.00 29.13 -11.31
N GLY A 154 -24.30 30.18 -10.88
CA GLY A 154 -24.56 30.90 -9.62
C GLY A 154 -23.83 30.36 -8.39
N MET A 155 -22.97 29.35 -8.56
CA MET A 155 -22.11 28.80 -7.50
C MET A 155 -20.67 29.32 -7.60
N ASP A 156 -19.95 29.34 -6.48
CA ASP A 156 -18.52 29.68 -6.49
C ASP A 156 -17.70 28.51 -7.06
N SER A 157 -17.34 28.64 -8.35
CA SER A 157 -16.58 27.63 -9.08
C SER A 157 -15.19 27.37 -8.48
N ASN A 158 -14.55 28.37 -7.88
CA ASN A 158 -13.23 28.19 -7.25
C ASN A 158 -13.35 27.40 -5.95
N ALA A 159 -14.37 27.67 -5.14
CA ALA A 159 -14.63 26.91 -3.92
C ALA A 159 -14.93 25.44 -4.23
N ILE A 160 -15.74 25.17 -5.26
CA ILE A 160 -16.07 23.80 -5.70
C ILE A 160 -14.82 23.08 -6.23
N LYS A 161 -13.99 23.77 -7.03
CA LYS A 161 -12.72 23.22 -7.51
C LYS A 161 -11.81 22.80 -6.36
N GLN A 162 -11.62 23.67 -5.36
CA GLN A 162 -10.76 23.35 -4.20
C GLN A 162 -11.33 22.19 -3.39
N LEU A 163 -12.64 22.22 -3.11
CA LEU A 163 -13.31 21.12 -2.41
C LEU A 163 -13.15 19.78 -3.14
N ALA A 164 -13.25 19.77 -4.47
CA ALA A 164 -13.05 18.57 -5.27
C ALA A 164 -11.61 18.05 -5.17
N ILE A 165 -10.61 18.94 -5.20
CA ILE A 165 -9.20 18.58 -5.02
C ILE A 165 -8.98 17.98 -3.62
N ASP A 166 -9.45 18.66 -2.58
CA ASP A 166 -9.28 18.25 -1.18
C ASP A 166 -9.92 16.87 -0.95
N THR A 167 -11.18 16.71 -1.35
CA THR A 167 -11.92 15.43 -1.20
C THR A 167 -11.25 14.30 -1.99
N THR A 168 -10.76 14.58 -3.20
CA THR A 168 -10.04 13.58 -4.00
C THR A 168 -8.73 13.19 -3.34
N SER A 169 -8.00 14.16 -2.78
CA SER A 169 -6.74 13.91 -2.08
C SER A 169 -6.96 13.07 -0.82
N ASP A 170 -8.02 13.35 -0.06
CA ASP A 170 -8.39 12.60 1.14
C ASP A 170 -8.77 11.16 0.77
N TRP A 171 -9.63 10.99 -0.23
CA TRP A 171 -10.04 9.68 -0.72
C TRP A 171 -8.84 8.84 -1.18
N LEU A 172 -7.94 9.42 -1.97
CA LEU A 172 -6.70 8.77 -2.39
C LEU A 172 -5.80 8.41 -1.20
N SER A 173 -5.71 9.29 -0.20
CA SER A 173 -4.93 9.05 1.00
C SER A 173 -5.47 7.89 1.83
N GLU A 174 -6.79 7.61 1.79
CA GLU A 174 -7.42 6.49 2.48
C GLU A 174 -7.25 5.18 1.69
N HIS A 175 -7.42 5.25 0.36
CA HIS A 175 -7.40 4.11 -0.55
C HIS A 175 -5.99 3.71 -1.02
N ARG A 176 -4.95 4.43 -0.58
CA ARG A 176 -3.54 4.02 -0.76
C ARG A 176 -3.24 2.77 0.06
N LYS A 177 -3.67 1.60 -0.40
CA LYS A 177 -3.44 0.27 0.21
C LYS A 177 -2.84 -0.67 -0.83
N LEU A 178 -2.20 -1.74 -0.36
CA LEU A 178 -1.62 -2.75 -1.27
C LEU A 178 -2.74 -3.53 -1.97
N GLY A 179 -2.57 -3.79 -3.27
CA GLY A 179 -3.56 -4.53 -4.08
C GLY A 179 -4.92 -3.82 -4.23
N HIS A 180 -4.97 -2.51 -3.99
CA HIS A 180 -6.21 -1.74 -4.13
C HIS A 180 -6.23 -0.95 -5.44
N ASP A 181 -7.04 -1.41 -6.38
CA ASP A 181 -7.21 -0.79 -7.69
C ASP A 181 -7.91 0.58 -7.60
N ILE A 182 -7.50 1.51 -8.46
CA ILE A 182 -8.17 2.81 -8.61
C ILE A 182 -8.98 2.78 -9.90
N SER A 183 -10.30 2.63 -9.75
CA SER A 183 -11.22 2.64 -10.88
C SER A 183 -11.60 4.06 -11.32
N LEU A 184 -11.84 4.24 -12.61
CA LEU A 184 -12.39 5.45 -13.19
C LEU A 184 -13.73 5.79 -12.54
N SER A 185 -14.57 4.78 -12.29
CA SER A 185 -15.88 4.96 -11.68
C SER A 185 -15.78 5.60 -10.28
N ALA A 186 -14.78 5.22 -9.48
CA ALA A 186 -14.53 5.83 -8.18
C ALA A 186 -14.04 7.28 -8.32
N LEU A 187 -13.12 7.54 -9.27
CA LEU A 187 -12.66 8.92 -9.54
C LEU A 187 -13.81 9.82 -9.99
N TYR A 188 -14.68 9.34 -10.88
CA TYR A 188 -15.89 10.05 -11.28
C TYR A 188 -16.81 10.29 -10.08
N ALA A 189 -17.04 9.29 -9.22
CA ALA A 189 -17.90 9.44 -8.06
C ALA A 189 -17.37 10.47 -7.04
N VAL A 190 -16.05 10.53 -6.83
CA VAL A 190 -15.43 11.46 -5.90
C VAL A 190 -15.41 12.88 -6.46
N LEU A 191 -15.17 13.05 -7.76
CA LEU A 191 -15.17 14.36 -8.42
C LEU A 191 -16.59 14.92 -8.64
N HIS A 192 -17.60 14.04 -8.74
CA HIS A 192 -18.99 14.43 -8.95
C HIS A 192 -19.67 14.76 -7.62
N ARG A 193 -19.46 15.99 -7.15
CA ARG A 193 -20.00 16.50 -5.88
C ARG A 193 -21.15 17.48 -6.10
N GLU A 194 -21.76 17.91 -4.99
CA GLU A 194 -22.80 18.94 -5.02
C GLU A 194 -22.29 20.20 -5.74
N GLY A 195 -23.07 20.70 -6.70
CA GLY A 195 -22.70 21.83 -7.55
C GLY A 195 -22.02 21.44 -8.87
N VAL A 196 -21.49 20.22 -9.01
CA VAL A 196 -20.92 19.72 -10.27
C VAL A 196 -22.03 19.08 -11.11
N GLN A 197 -22.23 19.58 -12.32
CA GLN A 197 -23.17 19.02 -13.29
C GLN A 197 -22.54 17.86 -14.07
N ARG A 198 -21.27 17.99 -14.46
CA ARG A 198 -20.58 17.01 -15.31
C ARG A 198 -19.09 17.01 -15.04
N VAL A 199 -18.50 15.82 -15.05
CA VAL A 199 -17.07 15.58 -14.91
C VAL A 199 -16.56 15.01 -16.23
N GLU A 200 -15.51 15.60 -16.78
CA GLU A 200 -14.74 15.02 -17.88
C GLU A 200 -13.35 14.66 -17.36
N LEU A 201 -13.05 13.37 -17.24
CA LEU A 201 -11.73 12.90 -16.83
C LEU A 201 -10.83 12.81 -18.07
N LEU A 202 -9.78 13.63 -18.12
CA LEU A 202 -8.78 13.63 -19.19
C LEU A 202 -7.66 12.64 -18.89
N GLU A 203 -7.30 12.46 -17.62
CA GLU A 203 -6.39 11.42 -17.15
C GLU A 203 -6.82 10.96 -15.75
N PRO A 204 -6.73 9.66 -15.41
CA PRO A 204 -6.37 8.53 -16.27
C PRO A 204 -7.48 8.14 -17.28
N GLN A 205 -7.11 7.47 -18.39
CA GLN A 205 -8.06 7.00 -19.43
C GLN A 205 -8.58 5.57 -19.18
N TRP A 206 -7.98 4.86 -18.25
CA TRP A 206 -8.28 3.47 -17.90
C TRP A 206 -8.14 3.27 -16.39
N ASP A 207 -8.78 2.22 -15.88
CA ASP A 207 -8.63 1.80 -14.50
C ASP A 207 -7.15 1.47 -14.20
N ILE A 208 -6.68 1.91 -13.04
CA ILE A 208 -5.32 1.65 -12.58
C ILE A 208 -5.37 0.36 -11.76
N THR A 209 -5.03 -0.74 -12.42
CA THR A 209 -4.91 -2.05 -11.79
C THR A 209 -3.54 -2.21 -11.15
N VAL A 210 -3.49 -2.66 -9.90
CA VAL A 210 -2.28 -2.90 -9.13
C VAL A 210 -2.22 -4.36 -8.66
N GLY A 211 -1.03 -4.94 -8.70
CA GLY A 211 -0.78 -6.26 -8.10
C GLY A 211 -0.92 -6.22 -6.57
N GLN A 212 -0.98 -7.39 -5.93
CA GLN A 212 -1.11 -7.48 -4.45
C GLN A 212 0.10 -6.92 -3.70
N ASP A 213 1.27 -6.87 -4.33
CA ASP A 213 2.49 -6.25 -3.82
C ASP A 213 2.76 -4.85 -4.39
N GLU A 214 1.81 -4.31 -5.17
CA GLU A 214 1.83 -2.97 -5.72
C GLU A 214 0.85 -2.04 -4.98
N ALA A 215 1.14 -0.74 -4.97
CA ALA A 215 0.23 0.30 -4.50
C ALA A 215 0.18 1.46 -5.50
N ALA A 216 -1.01 2.03 -5.68
CA ALA A 216 -1.20 3.20 -6.53
C ALA A 216 -0.82 4.48 -5.77
N TYR A 217 -0.11 5.40 -6.43
CA TYR A 217 0.24 6.71 -5.86
C TYR A 217 -0.04 7.83 -6.86
N CYS A 218 -0.90 8.78 -6.46
CA CYS A 218 -1.19 9.95 -7.26
C CYS A 218 -0.09 11.01 -7.08
N THR A 219 0.59 11.37 -8.16
CA THR A 219 1.68 12.38 -8.11
C THR A 219 1.17 13.81 -8.23
N SER A 220 0.09 14.02 -8.99
CA SER A 220 -0.54 15.33 -9.12
C SER A 220 -2.04 15.22 -9.42
N ILE A 221 -2.80 16.19 -8.89
CA ILE A 221 -4.23 16.35 -9.13
C ILE A 221 -4.42 17.73 -9.76
N ALA A 222 -4.83 17.75 -11.03
CA ALA A 222 -5.17 18.95 -11.77
C ALA A 222 -6.66 18.93 -12.09
N VAL A 223 -7.37 19.97 -11.66
CA VAL A 223 -8.80 20.12 -11.90
C VAL A 223 -9.04 21.48 -12.55
N ASP A 224 -9.64 21.52 -13.73
CA ASP A 224 -9.99 22.76 -14.43
C ASP A 224 -11.50 22.96 -14.52
N ILE A 225 -11.94 24.22 -14.59
CA ILE A 225 -13.36 24.55 -14.76
C ILE A 225 -13.60 24.76 -16.25
N GLY A 226 -14.46 23.92 -16.83
CA GLY A 226 -14.79 23.92 -18.26
C GLY A 226 -15.80 24.99 -18.68
N GLY A 227 -16.38 25.70 -17.71
CA GLY A 227 -17.44 26.70 -17.89
C GLY A 227 -18.70 26.36 -17.10
N GLU A 228 -19.61 27.32 -17.01
CA GLU A 228 -20.97 27.12 -16.48
C GLU A 228 -21.88 26.71 -17.64
N HIS A 229 -22.48 25.53 -17.56
CA HIS A 229 -23.46 25.07 -18.54
C HIS A 229 -24.83 24.92 -17.86
N VAL A 230 -25.89 25.25 -18.60
CA VAL A 230 -27.30 25.11 -18.20
C VAL A 230 -27.74 23.68 -18.42
#